data_AF-A0A348W884-F1
#
_entry.id   AF-A0A348W884-F1
#
_cell.length_a   1.000
_cell.length_b   1.000
_cell.length_c   1.000
_cell.angle_alpha   90.00
_cell.angle_beta   90.00
_cell.angle_gamma   90.00
#
_symmetry.space_group_name_H-M   'P 1'
#
loop_
_entity.id
_entity.type
_entity.pdbx_description
1 polymer ?
#
loop_
_entity_poly.entity_id
_entity_poly.type
_entity_poly.pdbx_seq_one_letter_code
_entity_poly.pdbx_strand_id
1 'polypeptide(L)'
;MIDRLLHRLAWLVALLCVAPIVAAALAALTGDLDTWRNVLAPVLPRFAGTTLLLVAIVGTATAAIGTGAAWLVTVYRFPFSRTLEVALALPLAFPAYVLAYAYTSFLDHSGPVQSLLRDVTGWGPRDYWFPEIRSMGGAAAMLIFVLYPYVYLLARASFRQQSSNAYLVARTLGHTPLTAFWRVALPMA
;
A
#
# COMPACT_ATOMS: atom_id res chain seq x y z
N MET A 1 -22.57 33.93 -15.11
CA MET A 1 -22.05 33.54 -16.45
C MET A 1 -20.87 32.59 -16.33
N ILE A 2 -19.92 32.87 -15.42
CA ILE A 2 -18.75 32.05 -15.13
C ILE A 2 -19.13 30.63 -14.66
N ASP A 3 -20.12 30.47 -13.77
CA ASP A 3 -20.51 29.12 -13.30
C ASP A 3 -21.00 28.21 -14.43
N ARG A 4 -21.78 28.74 -15.38
CA ARG A 4 -22.25 27.96 -16.54
C ARG A 4 -21.11 27.55 -17.46
N LEU A 5 -20.08 28.38 -17.58
CA LEU A 5 -18.86 28.05 -18.33
C LEU A 5 -18.06 26.95 -17.62
N LEU A 6 -17.88 27.06 -16.29
CA LEU A 6 -17.19 26.05 -15.48
C LEU A 6 -17.89 24.70 -15.54
N HIS A 7 -19.23 24.66 -15.45
CA HIS A 7 -19.99 23.43 -15.60
C HIS A 7 -19.80 22.79 -16.98
N ARG A 8 -19.82 23.59 -18.06
CA ARG A 8 -19.58 23.08 -19.43
C ARG A 8 -18.17 22.53 -19.59
N LEU A 9 -17.16 23.20 -19.04
CA LEU A 9 -15.78 22.72 -19.05
C LEU A 9 -15.63 21.44 -18.24
N ALA A 10 -16.26 21.34 -17.06
CA ALA A 10 -16.27 20.13 -16.25
C ALA A 10 -16.90 18.94 -17.00
N TRP A 11 -18.02 19.14 -17.68
CA TRP A 11 -18.65 18.12 -18.52
C TRP A 11 -17.76 17.70 -19.70
N LEU A 12 -17.06 18.64 -20.33
CA LEU A 12 -16.14 18.34 -21.43
C LEU A 12 -14.95 17.51 -20.93
N VAL A 13 -14.36 17.87 -19.79
CA VAL A 13 -13.28 17.09 -19.16
C VAL A 13 -13.78 15.70 -18.75
N ALA A 14 -14.96 15.60 -18.13
CA ALA A 14 -15.55 14.32 -17.77
C ALA A 14 -15.77 13.43 -19.00
N LEU A 15 -16.30 13.99 -20.09
CA LEU A 15 -16.52 13.27 -21.34
C LEU A 15 -15.19 12.79 -21.94
N LEU A 16 -14.15 13.62 -21.92
CA LEU A 16 -12.82 13.27 -22.42
C LEU A 16 -12.19 12.13 -21.60
N CYS A 17 -12.35 12.15 -20.27
CA CYS A 17 -11.86 11.08 -19.39
C CYS A 17 -12.64 9.77 -19.55
N VAL A 18 -13.94 9.84 -19.82
CA VAL A 18 -14.81 8.65 -19.98
C VAL A 18 -14.72 8.07 -21.39
N ALA A 19 -14.41 8.88 -22.41
CA ALA A 19 -14.30 8.48 -23.80
C ALA A 19 -13.45 7.21 -24.04
N PRO A 20 -12.21 7.05 -23.52
CA PRO A 20 -11.43 5.84 -23.74
C PRO A 20 -12.05 4.60 -23.10
N ILE A 21 -12.75 4.74 -21.97
CA ILE A 21 -13.45 3.64 -21.30
C ILE A 21 -14.63 3.18 -22.15
N VAL A 22 -15.42 4.12 -22.66
CA VAL A 22 -16.53 3.83 -23.57
C VAL A 22 -16.03 3.22 -24.87
N ALA A 23 -14.94 3.76 -25.45
CA ALA A 23 -14.33 3.20 -26.65
C ALA A 23 -13.84 1.76 -26.42
N ALA A 24 -13.20 1.47 -25.29
CA ALA A 24 -12.79 0.11 -24.93
C ALA A 24 -14.00 -0.83 -24.76
N ALA A 25 -15.08 -0.36 -24.12
CA ALA A 25 -16.29 -1.15 -23.96
C ALA A 25 -16.97 -1.45 -25.30
N LEU A 26 -17.06 -0.46 -26.20
CA LEU A 26 -17.60 -0.64 -27.55
C LEU A 26 -16.70 -1.57 -28.39
N ALA A 27 -15.38 -1.43 -28.31
CA ALA A 27 -14.44 -2.33 -28.97
C ALA A 27 -14.58 -3.78 -28.48
N ALA A 28 -14.81 -3.98 -27.19
CA ALA A 28 -15.08 -5.29 -26.61
C ALA A 28 -16.31 -5.98 -27.25
N LEU A 29 -17.33 -5.21 -27.64
CA LEU A 29 -18.54 -5.73 -28.31
C LEU A 29 -18.30 -6.13 -29.77
N THR A 30 -17.19 -5.69 -30.39
CA THR A 30 -16.84 -6.07 -31.76
C THR A 30 -16.08 -7.41 -31.86
N GLY A 31 -15.65 -7.95 -30.72
CA GLY A 31 -14.92 -9.22 -30.66
C GLY A 31 -15.81 -10.45 -30.76
N ASP A 32 -15.25 -11.57 -31.24
CA ASP A 32 -15.96 -12.84 -31.37
C ASP A 32 -16.06 -13.61 -30.03
N LEU A 33 -17.11 -14.40 -29.87
CA LEU A 33 -17.41 -15.16 -28.65
C LEU A 33 -16.32 -16.19 -28.34
N ASP A 34 -15.68 -16.76 -29.38
CA ASP A 34 -14.55 -17.67 -29.21
C ASP A 34 -13.30 -16.95 -28.67
N THR A 35 -13.08 -15.69 -29.03
CA THR A 35 -11.99 -14.87 -28.48
C THR A 35 -12.22 -14.62 -26.99
N TRP A 36 -13.45 -14.26 -26.61
CA TRP A 36 -13.83 -14.10 -25.21
C TRP A 36 -13.60 -15.36 -24.40
N ARG A 37 -14.00 -16.53 -24.92
CA ARG A 37 -13.81 -17.81 -24.23
C ARG A 37 -12.33 -18.18 -24.09
N ASN A 38 -11.54 -18.03 -25.15
CA ASN A 38 -10.13 -18.40 -25.17
C ASN A 38 -9.25 -17.47 -24.34
N VAL A 39 -9.62 -16.18 -24.21
CA VAL A 39 -8.90 -15.22 -23.37
C VAL A 39 -9.37 -15.27 -21.92
N LEU A 40 -10.68 -15.20 -21.65
CA LEU A 40 -11.17 -15.11 -20.28
C LEU A 40 -10.99 -16.42 -19.49
N ALA A 41 -11.26 -17.58 -20.09
CA ALA A 41 -11.27 -18.85 -19.34
C ALA A 41 -9.92 -19.18 -18.65
N PRO A 42 -8.75 -19.03 -19.31
CA PRO A 42 -7.47 -19.30 -18.65
C PRO A 42 -6.95 -18.12 -17.83
N VAL A 43 -7.29 -16.88 -18.20
CA VAL A 43 -6.64 -15.68 -17.66
C VAL A 43 -7.40 -15.12 -16.44
N LEU A 44 -8.73 -15.06 -16.51
CA LEU A 44 -9.55 -14.39 -15.50
C LEU A 44 -9.45 -15.06 -14.13
N PRO A 45 -9.58 -16.40 -13.99
CA PRO A 45 -9.49 -17.05 -12.69
C PRO A 45 -8.13 -16.85 -12.04
N ARG A 46 -7.06 -16.91 -12.85
CA ARG A 46 -5.69 -16.69 -12.38
C ARG A 46 -5.49 -15.27 -11.88
N PHE A 47 -5.85 -14.26 -12.66
CA PHE A 47 -5.67 -12.86 -12.25
C PHE A 47 -6.60 -12.46 -11.11
N ALA A 48 -7.84 -12.94 -11.09
CA ALA A 48 -8.74 -12.69 -9.98
C ALA A 48 -8.19 -13.30 -8.69
N GLY A 49 -7.72 -14.56 -8.74
CA GLY A 49 -7.11 -15.23 -7.60
C GLY A 49 -5.87 -14.53 -7.07
N THR A 50 -4.92 -14.17 -7.95
CA THR A 50 -3.71 -13.44 -7.52
C THR A 50 -4.03 -12.05 -6.99
N THR A 51 -4.98 -11.35 -7.60
CA THR A 51 -5.41 -10.01 -7.15
C THR A 51 -6.09 -10.07 -5.78
N LEU A 52 -7.03 -11.00 -5.58
CA LEU A 52 -7.71 -11.17 -4.29
C LEU A 52 -6.73 -11.50 -3.18
N LEU A 53 -5.77 -12.39 -3.47
CA LEU A 53 -4.74 -12.75 -2.49
C LEU A 53 -3.78 -11.58 -2.22
N LEU A 54 -3.40 -10.79 -3.23
CA LEU A 54 -2.66 -9.54 -3.02
C LEU A 54 -3.45 -8.54 -2.16
N VAL A 55 -4.73 -8.32 -2.45
CA VAL A 55 -5.60 -7.43 -1.67
C VAL A 55 -5.68 -7.87 -0.22
N ALA A 56 -5.84 -9.18 0.04
CA ALA A 56 -5.88 -9.71 1.39
C ALA A 56 -4.56 -9.51 2.13
N ILE A 57 -3.42 -9.87 1.52
CA ILE A 57 -2.09 -9.75 2.14
C ILE A 57 -1.72 -8.28 2.36
N VAL A 58 -1.82 -7.47 1.32
CA VAL A 58 -1.44 -6.05 1.37
C VAL A 58 -2.39 -5.29 2.28
N GLY A 59 -3.70 -5.49 2.17
CA GLY A 59 -4.70 -4.82 3.00
C GLY A 59 -4.50 -5.10 4.49
N THR A 60 -4.31 -6.38 4.86
CA THR A 60 -4.09 -6.74 6.27
C THR A 60 -2.75 -6.22 6.80
N ALA A 61 -1.66 -6.37 6.03
CA ALA A 61 -0.34 -5.93 6.46
C ALA A 61 -0.22 -4.40 6.53
N THR A 62 -0.76 -3.67 5.55
CA THR A 62 -0.79 -2.19 5.60
C THR A 62 -1.68 -1.67 6.72
N ALA A 63 -2.82 -2.31 6.98
CA ALA A 63 -3.66 -2.02 8.14
C ALA A 63 -2.88 -2.18 9.45
N ALA A 64 -2.22 -3.33 9.62
CA ALA A 64 -1.44 -3.64 10.83
C ALA A 64 -0.25 -2.68 11.02
N ILE A 65 0.58 -2.49 9.98
CA ILE A 65 1.78 -1.65 10.04
C ILE A 65 1.39 -0.18 10.20
N GLY A 66 0.45 0.33 9.40
CA GLY A 66 0.02 1.72 9.44
C GLY A 66 -0.62 2.08 10.77
N THR A 67 -1.55 1.25 11.26
CA THR A 67 -2.24 1.48 12.54
C THR A 67 -1.28 1.31 13.72
N GLY A 68 -0.43 0.28 13.71
CA GLY A 68 0.57 0.07 14.76
C GLY A 68 1.59 1.20 14.84
N ALA A 69 2.08 1.68 13.70
CA ALA A 69 2.98 2.82 13.65
C ALA A 69 2.30 4.11 14.12
N ALA A 70 1.05 4.35 13.70
CA ALA A 70 0.25 5.50 14.13
C ALA A 70 0.02 5.49 15.64
N TRP A 71 -0.32 4.34 16.20
CA TRP A 71 -0.46 4.15 17.64
C TRP A 71 0.83 4.46 18.39
N LEU A 72 1.95 3.89 17.92
CA LEU A 72 3.25 4.01 18.56
C LEU A 72 3.67 5.49 18.70
N VAL A 73 3.61 6.26 17.61
CA VAL A 73 4.04 7.67 17.62
C VAL A 73 3.03 8.63 18.25
N THR A 74 1.76 8.21 18.38
CA THR A 74 0.72 9.06 18.97
C THR A 74 0.64 8.90 20.49
N VAL A 75 0.82 7.67 20.98
CA VAL A 75 0.60 7.34 22.40
C VAL A 75 1.90 7.27 23.20
N TYR A 76 3.00 6.79 22.61
CA TYR A 76 4.26 6.65 23.33
C TYR A 76 5.17 7.85 23.08
N ARG A 77 5.87 8.28 24.14
CA ARG A 77 6.95 9.28 24.06
C ARG A 77 8.28 8.57 24.19
N PHE A 78 9.02 8.50 23.09
CA PHE A 78 10.36 7.91 23.02
C PHE A 78 11.29 8.85 22.21
N PRO A 79 12.62 8.74 22.38
CA PRO A 79 13.56 9.56 21.61
C PRO A 79 13.35 9.38 20.10
N PHE A 80 13.45 10.46 19.33
CA PHE A 80 13.21 10.51 17.87
C PHE A 80 11.75 10.29 17.40
N SER A 81 10.77 10.22 18.30
CA SER A 81 9.35 10.08 17.94
C SER A 81 8.87 11.11 16.90
N ARG A 82 9.29 12.38 17.01
CA ARG A 82 8.96 13.42 16.01
C ARG A 82 9.59 13.17 14.64
N THR A 83 10.83 12.68 14.61
CA THR A 83 11.50 12.36 13.35
C THR A 83 10.85 11.15 12.71
N LEU A 84 10.53 10.12 13.50
CA LEU A 84 9.86 8.91 13.00
C LEU A 84 8.45 9.23 12.48
N GLU A 85 7.73 10.13 13.15
CA GLU A 85 6.42 10.61 12.70
C GLU A 85 6.47 11.13 11.25
N VAL A 86 7.45 11.97 10.93
CA VAL A 86 7.63 12.49 9.56
C VAL A 86 8.16 11.39 8.63
N ALA A 87 9.10 10.58 9.11
CA ALA A 87 9.75 9.53 8.32
C ALA A 87 8.74 8.48 7.79
N LEU A 88 7.73 8.14 8.59
CA LEU A 88 6.68 7.18 8.22
C LEU A 88 5.80 7.66 7.05
N ALA A 89 5.75 8.96 6.79
CA ALA A 89 5.04 9.53 5.64
C ALA A 89 5.93 9.70 4.39
N LEU A 90 7.26 9.60 4.53
CA LEU A 90 8.21 9.84 3.42
C LEU A 90 7.96 9.00 2.17
N PRO A 91 7.54 7.72 2.23
CA PRO A 91 7.31 6.96 0.99
C PRO A 91 6.27 7.59 0.06
N LEU A 92 5.35 8.41 0.58
CA LEU A 92 4.37 9.15 -0.22
C LEU A 92 4.98 10.25 -1.10
N ALA A 93 6.21 10.69 -0.80
CA ALA A 93 6.89 11.71 -1.59
C ALA A 93 7.25 11.22 -3.00
N PHE A 94 7.25 9.90 -3.22
CA PHE A 94 7.68 9.29 -4.45
C PHE A 94 6.51 8.58 -5.16
N PRO A 95 6.40 8.67 -6.49
CA PRO A 95 5.41 7.91 -7.22
C PRO A 95 5.61 6.41 -7.06
N ALA A 96 4.52 5.65 -6.90
CA ALA A 96 4.56 4.20 -6.69
C ALA A 96 5.34 3.46 -7.78
N TYR A 97 5.21 3.87 -9.05
CA TYR A 97 5.92 3.26 -10.16
C TYR A 97 7.44 3.47 -10.06
N VAL A 98 7.89 4.67 -9.66
CA VAL A 98 9.31 4.99 -9.47
C VAL A 98 9.87 4.11 -8.38
N LEU A 99 9.14 3.98 -7.28
CA LEU A 99 9.50 3.13 -6.16
C LEU A 99 9.62 1.67 -6.58
N ALA A 100 8.71 1.17 -7.41
CA ALA A 100 8.74 -0.21 -7.90
C ALA A 100 9.98 -0.49 -8.76
N TYR A 101 10.34 0.44 -9.66
CA TYR A 101 11.56 0.31 -10.45
C TYR A 101 12.82 0.42 -9.61
N ALA A 102 12.85 1.36 -8.66
CA ALA A 102 13.98 1.52 -7.76
C ALA A 102 14.19 0.28 -6.89
N TYR A 103 13.13 -0.22 -6.23
CA TYR A 103 13.15 -1.44 -5.44
C TYR A 103 13.60 -2.66 -6.25
N THR A 104 13.02 -2.83 -7.44
CA THR A 104 13.38 -3.95 -8.33
C THR A 104 14.84 -3.86 -8.73
N SER A 105 15.30 -2.71 -9.24
CA SER A 105 16.67 -2.53 -9.73
C SER A 105 17.70 -2.62 -8.60
N PHE A 106 17.32 -2.20 -7.39
CA PHE A 106 18.18 -2.23 -6.22
C PHE A 106 18.47 -3.66 -5.74
N LEU A 107 17.44 -4.51 -5.80
CA LEU A 107 17.48 -5.88 -5.30
C LEU A 107 17.63 -6.95 -6.40
N ASP A 108 17.62 -6.57 -7.67
CA ASP A 108 17.81 -7.50 -8.79
C ASP A 108 19.17 -8.20 -8.71
N HIS A 109 19.34 -9.24 -9.52
CA HIS A 109 20.59 -10.00 -9.56
C HIS A 109 21.81 -9.12 -9.89
N SER A 110 21.66 -8.20 -10.84
CA SER A 110 22.67 -7.18 -11.19
C SER A 110 22.60 -5.93 -10.29
N GLY A 111 21.71 -5.93 -9.31
CA GLY A 111 21.48 -4.79 -8.43
C GLY A 111 22.64 -4.56 -7.45
N PRO A 112 22.75 -3.34 -6.87
CA PRO A 112 23.77 -2.99 -5.90
C PRO A 112 23.83 -3.93 -4.69
N VAL A 113 22.68 -4.37 -4.17
CA VAL A 113 22.64 -5.23 -2.96
C VAL A 113 23.28 -6.58 -3.24
N GLN A 114 22.87 -7.24 -4.32
CA GLN A 114 23.39 -8.56 -4.65
C GLN A 114 24.84 -8.49 -5.15
N SER A 115 25.22 -7.42 -5.86
CA SER A 115 26.61 -7.23 -6.31
C SER A 115 27.55 -7.01 -5.12
N LEU A 116 27.17 -6.13 -4.19
CA LEU A 116 27.95 -5.90 -2.96
C LEU A 116 28.08 -7.19 -2.13
N LEU A 117 27.01 -7.98 -2.03
CA LEU A 117 27.06 -9.25 -1.31
C LEU A 117 28.12 -10.16 -1.91
N ARG A 118 28.13 -10.33 -3.24
CA ARG A 118 29.13 -11.14 -3.94
C ARG A 118 30.55 -10.60 -3.82
N ASP A 119 30.72 -9.28 -3.87
CA ASP A 119 32.03 -8.63 -3.74
C ASP A 119 32.64 -8.86 -2.34
N VAL A 120 31.81 -8.83 -1.29
CA VAL A 120 32.27 -8.99 0.11
C VAL A 120 32.46 -10.46 0.48
N THR A 121 31.61 -11.37 -0.02
CA THR A 121 31.70 -12.79 0.33
C THR A 121 32.55 -13.62 -0.62
N GLY A 122 32.85 -13.11 -1.81
CA GLY A 122 33.46 -13.86 -2.90
C GLY A 122 32.53 -14.90 -3.54
N TRP A 123 31.23 -14.87 -3.22
CA TRP A 123 30.24 -15.82 -3.74
C TRP A 123 29.95 -15.59 -5.22
N GLY A 124 29.85 -16.69 -5.96
CA GLY A 124 29.28 -16.70 -7.29
C GLY A 124 27.73 -16.58 -7.27
N PRO A 125 27.11 -16.28 -8.42
CA PRO A 125 25.65 -16.15 -8.57
C PRO A 125 24.79 -17.31 -8.06
N ARG A 126 25.36 -18.51 -7.89
CA ARG A 126 24.65 -19.72 -7.47
C ARG A 126 25.02 -20.21 -6.07
N ASP A 127 25.92 -19.51 -5.41
CA ASP A 127 26.44 -19.93 -4.10
C ASP A 127 25.56 -19.43 -2.94
N TYR A 128 24.56 -18.61 -3.25
CA TYR A 128 23.60 -18.09 -2.27
C TYR A 128 22.19 -18.05 -2.86
N TRP A 129 21.20 -18.13 -1.96
CA TRP A 129 19.80 -17.92 -2.30
C TRP A 129 19.41 -16.47 -2.03
N PHE A 130 18.66 -15.88 -2.97
CA PHE A 130 18.07 -14.55 -2.81
C PHE A 130 16.59 -14.59 -3.22
N PRO A 131 15.67 -13.92 -2.49
CA PRO A 131 14.27 -13.91 -2.83
C PRO A 131 14.02 -13.35 -4.24
N GLU A 132 13.16 -14.00 -5.02
CA GLU A 132 12.75 -13.47 -6.32
C GLU A 132 11.92 -12.20 -6.11
N ILE A 133 12.43 -11.07 -6.63
CA ILE A 133 11.82 -9.76 -6.43
C ILE A 133 10.55 -9.58 -7.27
N ARG A 134 10.54 -10.14 -8.48
CA ARG A 134 9.37 -10.15 -9.38
C ARG A 134 8.43 -11.32 -9.08
N SER A 135 8.19 -11.56 -7.80
CA SER A 135 7.30 -12.61 -7.30
C SER A 135 6.07 -12.01 -6.64
N MET A 136 5.12 -12.87 -6.27
CA MET A 136 3.96 -12.46 -5.49
C MET A 136 4.33 -11.84 -4.14
N GLY A 137 5.30 -12.43 -3.43
CA GLY A 137 5.77 -11.92 -2.14
C GLY A 137 6.51 -10.58 -2.28
N GLY A 138 7.36 -10.46 -3.31
CA GLY A 138 8.05 -9.21 -3.62
C GLY A 138 7.07 -8.08 -3.99
N ALA A 139 6.06 -8.37 -4.81
CA ALA A 139 5.00 -7.44 -5.14
C ALA A 139 4.17 -7.02 -3.91
N ALA A 140 3.81 -7.97 -3.04
CA ALA A 140 3.09 -7.68 -1.80
C ALA A 140 3.91 -6.77 -0.87
N ALA A 141 5.19 -7.11 -0.63
CA ALA A 141 6.08 -6.29 0.21
C ALA A 141 6.23 -4.87 -0.35
N MET A 142 6.46 -4.75 -1.65
CA MET A 142 6.56 -3.47 -2.35
C MET A 142 5.30 -2.62 -2.16
N LEU A 143 4.13 -3.19 -2.41
CA LEU A 143 2.84 -2.51 -2.23
C LEU A 143 2.61 -2.12 -0.76
N ILE A 144 2.98 -2.98 0.19
CA ILE A 144 2.87 -2.67 1.62
C ILE A 144 3.70 -1.42 1.96
N PHE A 145 4.96 -1.36 1.54
CA PHE A 145 5.84 -0.20 1.82
C PHE A 145 5.34 1.10 1.19
N VAL A 146 4.67 1.03 0.04
CA VAL A 146 4.09 2.19 -0.64
C VAL A 146 2.77 2.63 -0.01
N LEU A 147 1.95 1.67 0.44
CA LEU A 147 0.56 1.93 0.80
C LEU A 147 0.32 2.08 2.31
N TYR A 148 1.18 1.53 3.18
CA TYR A 148 1.04 1.71 4.64
C TYR A 148 0.96 3.18 5.09
N PRO A 149 1.64 4.16 4.44
CA PRO A 149 1.58 5.55 4.89
C PRO A 149 0.17 6.15 4.80
N TYR A 150 -0.65 5.71 3.83
CA TYR A 150 -2.04 6.17 3.73
C TYR A 150 -2.83 5.76 4.98
N VAL A 151 -2.75 4.49 5.37
CA VAL A 151 -3.37 3.98 6.61
C VAL A 151 -2.80 4.69 7.82
N TYR A 152 -1.48 4.84 7.89
CA TYR A 152 -0.80 5.53 9.00
C TYR A 152 -1.35 6.95 9.22
N LEU A 153 -1.47 7.75 8.16
CA LEU A 153 -1.97 9.13 8.27
C LEU A 153 -3.43 9.17 8.74
N LEU A 154 -4.28 8.32 8.19
CA LEU A 154 -5.70 8.19 8.58
C LEU A 154 -5.85 7.74 10.04
N ALA A 155 -5.20 6.64 10.41
CA ALA A 155 -5.25 6.10 11.77
C ALA A 155 -4.68 7.09 12.79
N ARG A 156 -3.58 7.78 12.46
CA ARG A 156 -2.99 8.81 13.32
C ARG A 156 -3.92 10.00 13.51
N ALA A 157 -4.56 10.47 12.44
CA ALA A 157 -5.54 11.55 12.55
C ALA A 157 -6.70 11.15 13.47
N SER A 158 -7.18 9.90 13.39
CA SER A 158 -8.21 9.38 14.29
C SER A 158 -7.72 9.33 15.74
N PHE A 159 -6.58 8.66 16.01
CA PHE A 159 -6.04 8.57 17.38
C PHE A 159 -5.75 9.94 18.02
N ARG A 160 -5.39 10.95 17.22
CA ARG A 160 -5.18 12.32 17.71
C ARG A 160 -6.47 13.08 18.02
N GLN A 161 -7.57 12.78 17.32
CA GLN A 161 -8.87 13.41 17.57
C GLN A 161 -9.53 12.86 18.84
N GLN A 162 -9.14 11.67 19.27
CA GLN A 162 -9.72 11.04 20.45
C GLN A 162 -9.11 11.55 21.74
N SER A 163 -9.98 11.81 22.73
CA SER A 163 -9.54 12.12 24.08
C SER A 163 -8.79 10.92 24.66
N SER A 164 -7.54 11.15 25.11
CA SER A 164 -6.74 10.13 25.79
C SER A 164 -7.39 9.62 27.08
N ASN A 165 -8.46 10.26 27.55
CA ASN A 165 -9.11 9.95 28.81
C ASN A 165 -9.64 8.50 28.85
N ALA A 166 -10.34 8.03 27.80
CA ALA A 166 -10.85 6.66 27.78
C ALA A 166 -9.73 5.61 27.88
N TYR A 167 -8.62 5.84 27.18
CA TYR A 167 -7.42 5.01 27.26
C TYR A 167 -6.80 5.05 28.67
N LEU A 168 -6.64 6.23 29.26
CA LEU A 168 -6.07 6.39 30.60
C LEU A 168 -6.96 5.75 31.68
N VAL A 169 -8.29 5.86 31.58
CA VAL A 169 -9.24 5.19 32.47
C VAL A 169 -9.07 3.67 32.40
N ALA A 170 -8.98 3.10 31.19
CA ALA A 170 -8.71 1.68 31.03
C ALA A 170 -7.39 1.25 31.69
N ARG A 171 -6.34 2.08 31.60
CA ARG A 171 -5.04 1.84 32.26
C ARG A 171 -5.16 1.89 33.79
N THR A 172 -5.96 2.80 34.35
CA THR A 172 -6.20 2.86 35.80
C THR A 172 -7.03 1.70 36.34
N LEU A 173 -7.88 1.10 35.50
CA LEU A 173 -8.66 -0.10 35.81
C LEU A 173 -7.83 -1.40 35.73
N GLY A 174 -6.50 -1.29 35.57
CA GLY A 174 -5.58 -2.43 35.55
C GLY A 174 -5.37 -3.08 34.19
N HIS A 175 -5.93 -2.53 33.10
CA HIS A 175 -5.63 -3.07 31.76
C HIS A 175 -4.20 -2.74 31.34
N THR A 176 -3.52 -3.74 30.76
CA THR A 176 -2.21 -3.54 30.11
C THR A 176 -2.32 -2.58 28.92
N PRO A 177 -1.23 -1.94 28.44
CA PRO A 177 -1.29 -1.02 27.32
C PRO A 177 -1.88 -1.67 26.06
N LEU A 178 -1.54 -2.95 25.84
CA LEU A 178 -2.01 -3.73 24.69
C LEU A 178 -3.50 -4.06 24.83
N THR A 179 -3.96 -4.45 26.02
CA THR A 179 -5.38 -4.70 26.26
C THR A 179 -6.22 -3.43 26.13
N ALA A 180 -5.73 -2.30 26.66
CA ALA A 180 -6.39 -1.00 26.53
C ALA A 180 -6.42 -0.52 25.06
N PHE A 181 -5.38 -0.82 24.27
CA PHE A 181 -5.38 -0.57 22.83
C PHE A 181 -6.50 -1.35 22.12
N TRP A 182 -6.51 -2.68 22.23
CA TRP A 182 -7.48 -3.52 21.51
C TRP A 182 -8.93 -3.32 21.97
N ARG A 183 -9.16 -3.02 23.25
CA ARG A 183 -10.52 -2.92 23.80
C ARG A 183 -11.10 -1.51 23.79
N VAL A 184 -10.27 -0.48 23.74
CA VAL A 184 -10.74 0.91 23.89
C VAL A 184 -10.24 1.78 22.74
N ALA A 185 -8.93 1.89 22.56
CA ALA A 185 -8.40 2.85 21.59
C ALA A 185 -8.69 2.46 20.13
N LEU A 186 -8.51 1.19 19.77
CA LEU A 186 -8.75 0.71 18.40
C LEU A 186 -10.25 0.73 18.02
N PRO A 187 -11.20 0.26 18.84
CA PRO A 187 -12.62 0.30 18.49
C PRO A 187 -13.23 1.70 18.47
N MET A 188 -12.64 2.64 19.22
CA MET A 188 -13.08 4.02 19.15
C MET A 188 -12.62 4.68 17.85
N ALA A 189 -11.38 4.42 17.42
CA ALA A 189 -10.71 5.09 16.29
C ALA A 189 -11.30 4.74 14.93
#